data_AF-A0A1M6LVX1-F1
#
_entry.id   AF-A0A1M6LVX1-F1
#
_cell.length_a   1.000
_cell.length_b   1.000
_cell.length_c   1.000
_cell.angle_alpha   90.00
_cell.angle_beta   90.00
_cell.angle_gamma   90.00
#
_symmetry.space_group_name_H-M   'P 1'
#
loop_
_entity.id
_entity.type
_entity.pdbx_description
1 polymer ?
#
loop_
_entity_poly.entity_id
_entity_poly.type
_entity_poly.pdbx_seq_one_letter_code
_entity_poly.pdbx_strand_id
1 'polypeptide(L)'
;MASIFDVTPLTETGMELAHRAVMHDVWLERVRQIEKFGWQNRPPFEWKIILDEEVGEVSHEVCEVYFQGGEFSEKYRKEMVEVAAVALAAIQNYDYRKARLDAEIQAAKEQLRGSSGRVLRS
;
A
#
# COMPACT_ATOMS: atom_id res chain seq x y z
N MET A 1 -26.72 -3.38 23.69
CA MET A 1 -25.70 -4.18 22.98
C MET A 1 -24.39 -3.98 23.71
N ALA A 2 -23.89 -5.03 24.37
CA ALA A 2 -22.57 -5.02 24.99
C ALA A 2 -21.48 -5.15 23.90
N SER A 3 -20.30 -4.57 24.14
CA SER A 3 -19.18 -4.50 23.19
C SER A 3 -18.79 -5.87 22.64
N ILE A 4 -18.58 -5.96 21.32
CA ILE A 4 -18.16 -7.18 20.61
C ILE A 4 -16.69 -7.57 20.92
N PHE A 5 -15.92 -6.65 21.50
CA PHE A 5 -14.55 -6.92 21.97
C PHE A 5 -14.38 -6.41 23.40
N ASP A 6 -13.67 -7.21 24.22
CA ASP A 6 -13.24 -6.81 25.56
C ASP A 6 -12.43 -5.51 25.47
N VAL A 7 -12.89 -4.48 26.20
CA VAL A 7 -12.28 -3.14 26.20
C VAL A 7 -11.14 -3.00 27.20
N THR A 8 -10.75 -4.11 27.85
CA THR A 8 -9.59 -4.11 28.74
C THR A 8 -8.32 -3.79 27.95
N PRO A 9 -7.59 -2.71 28.29
CA PRO A 9 -6.38 -2.34 27.56
C PRO A 9 -5.32 -3.43 27.65
N LEU A 10 -4.69 -3.74 26.52
CA LEU A 10 -3.48 -4.56 26.50
C LEU A 10 -2.36 -3.84 27.26
N THR A 11 -1.46 -4.62 27.88
CA THR A 11 -0.18 -4.08 28.35
C THR A 11 0.60 -3.49 27.18
N GLU A 12 1.55 -2.59 27.45
CA GLU A 12 2.40 -1.99 26.39
C GLU A 12 3.05 -3.06 25.52
N THR A 13 3.58 -4.12 26.14
CA THR A 13 4.16 -5.28 25.43
C THR A 13 3.10 -6.03 24.60
N GLY A 14 1.89 -6.21 25.13
CA GLY A 14 0.80 -6.86 24.40
C GLY A 14 0.36 -6.07 23.16
N MET A 15 0.31 -4.74 23.27
CA MET A 15 -0.01 -3.85 22.17
C MET A 15 1.08 -3.82 21.10
N GLU A 16 2.36 -3.83 21.49
CA GLU A 16 3.47 -3.95 20.55
C GLU A 16 3.41 -5.26 19.75
N LEU A 17 3.16 -6.40 20.43
CA LEU A 17 3.04 -7.70 19.78
C LEU A 17 1.85 -7.72 18.80
N ALA A 18 0.71 -7.14 19.18
CA ALA A 18 -0.46 -7.03 18.31
C ALA A 18 -0.16 -6.19 17.06
N HIS A 19 0.51 -5.04 17.20
CA HIS A 19 0.93 -4.23 16.06
C HIS A 19 1.85 -5.00 15.12
N ARG A 20 2.86 -5.70 15.67
CA ARG A 20 3.80 -6.50 14.87
C ARG A 20 3.08 -7.60 14.09
N ALA A 21 2.11 -8.27 14.71
CA ALA A 21 1.32 -9.31 14.05
C ALA A 21 0.52 -8.75 12.86
N VAL A 22 -0.17 -7.62 13.03
CA VAL A 22 -0.92 -6.98 11.94
C VAL A 22 0.01 -6.54 10.80
N MET A 23 1.15 -5.93 11.12
CA MET A 23 2.14 -5.52 10.11
C MET A 23 2.72 -6.72 9.36
N HIS A 24 2.90 -7.86 10.03
CA HIS A 24 3.34 -9.09 9.40
C HIS A 24 2.29 -9.63 8.40
N ASP A 25 1.01 -9.57 8.74
CA ASP A 25 -0.06 -9.99 7.82
C ASP A 25 -0.14 -9.10 6.57
N VAL A 26 0.01 -7.79 6.72
CA VAL A 26 0.12 -6.85 5.58
C VAL A 26 1.33 -7.21 4.70
N TRP A 27 2.46 -7.58 5.30
CA TRP A 27 3.63 -8.01 4.56
C TRP A 27 3.39 -9.32 3.80
N LEU A 28 2.78 -10.33 4.43
CA LEU A 28 2.43 -11.58 3.75
C LEU A 28 1.47 -11.36 2.59
N GLU A 29 0.48 -10.48 2.77
CA GLU A 29 -0.45 -10.12 1.70
C GLU A 29 0.27 -9.44 0.53
N ARG A 30 1.25 -8.56 0.81
CA ARG A 30 2.10 -7.99 -0.25
C ARG A 30 2.88 -9.05 -1.02
N VAL A 31 3.43 -10.04 -0.33
CA VAL A 31 4.15 -11.15 -0.96
C VAL A 31 3.19 -11.92 -1.89
N ARG A 32 2.00 -12.29 -1.40
CA ARG A 32 0.97 -12.97 -2.19
C ARG A 32 0.57 -12.18 -3.44
N GLN A 33 0.35 -10.88 -3.32
CA GLN A 33 0.01 -10.01 -4.46
C GLN A 33 1.16 -9.92 -5.48
N ILE A 34 2.42 -9.87 -5.03
CA ILE A 34 3.59 -9.91 -5.92
C ILE A 34 3.68 -11.26 -6.64
N GLU A 35 3.41 -12.37 -5.96
CA GLU A 35 3.39 -13.69 -6.59
C GLU A 35 2.27 -13.79 -7.64
N LYS A 36 1.08 -13.26 -7.33
CA LYS A 36 -0.11 -13.32 -8.19
C LYS A 36 0.00 -12.41 -9.41
N PHE A 37 0.50 -11.18 -9.23
CA PHE A 37 0.45 -10.14 -10.25
C PHE A 37 1.84 -9.71 -10.75
N GLY A 38 2.91 -10.16 -10.11
CA GLY A 38 4.26 -9.65 -10.35
C GLY A 38 4.49 -8.26 -9.76
N TRP A 39 5.69 -7.72 -9.97
CA TRP A 39 6.00 -6.34 -9.60
C TRP A 39 5.26 -5.37 -10.53
N GLN A 40 4.49 -4.46 -9.94
CA GLN A 40 3.67 -3.50 -10.67
C GLN A 40 4.32 -2.11 -10.68
N ASN A 41 4.43 -1.51 -11.87
CA ASN A 41 4.90 -0.14 -12.05
C ASN A 41 3.82 0.71 -12.73
N ARG A 42 3.00 1.39 -11.93
CA ARG A 42 1.78 2.05 -12.37
C ARG A 42 1.74 3.53 -11.95
N PRO A 43 1.12 4.41 -12.73
CA PRO A 43 0.92 5.79 -12.30
C PRO A 43 -0.02 5.88 -11.08
N PRO A 44 0.02 6.96 -10.28
CA PRO A 44 -0.80 7.09 -9.08
C PRO A 44 -2.31 6.94 -9.30
N PHE A 45 -2.82 7.32 -10.48
CA PHE A 45 -4.25 7.19 -10.77
C PHE A 45 -4.70 5.72 -10.86
N GLU A 46 -3.87 4.83 -11.41
CA GLU A 46 -4.18 3.39 -11.46
C GLU A 46 -4.13 2.79 -10.06
N TRP A 47 -3.10 3.15 -9.27
CA TRP A 47 -3.04 2.72 -7.87
C TRP A 47 -4.24 3.20 -7.04
N LYS A 48 -4.74 4.41 -7.30
CA LYS A 48 -5.96 4.91 -6.66
C LYS A 48 -7.18 4.07 -7.01
N ILE A 49 -7.32 3.65 -8.28
CA ILE A 49 -8.42 2.78 -8.70
C ILE A 49 -8.32 1.41 -8.03
N ILE A 50 -7.12 0.81 -7.97
CA ILE A 50 -6.89 -0.48 -7.31
C ILE A 50 -7.19 -0.36 -5.81
N LEU A 51 -6.77 0.74 -5.16
CA LEU A 51 -7.08 0.99 -3.76
C LEU A 51 -8.59 1.13 -3.52
N ASP A 52 -9.30 1.80 -4.43
CA ASP A 52 -10.76 1.95 -4.34
C ASP A 52 -11.50 0.62 -4.50
N GLU A 53 -10.96 -0.31 -5.28
CA GLU A 53 -11.49 -1.67 -5.39
C GLU A 53 -11.47 -2.38 -4.03
N GLU A 54 -10.32 -2.41 -3.36
CA GLU A 54 -10.18 -3.04 -2.03
C GLU A 54 -11.04 -2.34 -0.94
N VAL A 55 -11.12 -1.00 -0.98
CA VAL A 55 -12.02 -0.24 -0.07
C VAL A 55 -13.49 -0.55 -0.37
N GLY A 56 -13.82 -0.82 -1.64
CA GLY A 56 -15.14 -1.27 -2.07
C GLY A 56 -15.50 -2.63 -1.47
N GLU A 57 -14.55 -3.58 -1.41
CA GLU A 57 -14.75 -4.89 -0.79
C GLU A 57 -14.98 -4.78 0.73
N VAL A 58 -14.20 -3.93 1.42
CA VAL A 58 -14.46 -3.59 2.84
C VAL A 58 -15.86 -3.02 3.01
N SER A 59 -16.26 -2.08 2.13
CA SER A 59 -17.58 -1.45 2.19
C SER A 59 -18.70 -2.45 1.96
N HIS A 60 -18.48 -3.44 1.08
CA HIS A 60 -19.42 -4.52 0.84
C HIS A 60 -19.63 -5.35 2.11
N GLU A 61 -18.57 -5.83 2.75
CA GLU A 61 -18.67 -6.62 4.00
C GLU A 61 -19.37 -5.84 5.13
N VAL A 62 -19.10 -4.53 5.25
CA VAL A 62 -19.81 -3.66 6.20
C VAL A 62 -21.30 -3.56 5.86
N CYS A 63 -21.65 -3.37 4.59
CA CYS A 63 -23.04 -3.29 4.15
C CYS A 63 -23.79 -4.61 4.40
N GLU A 64 -23.17 -5.75 4.10
CA GLU A 64 -23.76 -7.06 4.33
C GLU A 64 -24.12 -7.24 5.81
N VAL A 65 -23.17 -6.99 6.72
CA VAL A 65 -23.41 -7.10 8.17
C VAL A 65 -24.48 -6.11 8.65
N TYR A 66 -24.44 -4.85 8.18
CA TYR A 66 -25.35 -3.82 8.64
C TYR A 66 -26.79 -3.99 8.15
N PHE A 67 -26.99 -4.33 6.86
CA PHE A 67 -28.31 -4.40 6.24
C PHE A 67 -28.93 -5.80 6.27
N GLN A 68 -28.13 -6.86 6.14
CA GLN A 68 -28.63 -8.24 6.15
C GLN A 68 -28.57 -8.86 7.56
N GLY A 69 -27.88 -8.20 8.49
CA GLY A 69 -27.62 -8.71 9.83
C GLY A 69 -26.47 -9.74 9.83
N GLY A 70 -25.82 -9.90 10.97
CA GLY A 70 -24.69 -10.81 11.14
C GLY A 70 -23.62 -10.24 12.07
N GLU A 71 -22.48 -10.91 12.12
CA GLU A 71 -21.29 -10.46 12.83
C GLU A 71 -20.14 -10.29 11.83
N PHE A 72 -19.22 -9.37 12.13
CA PHE A 72 -17.99 -9.24 11.34
C PHE A 72 -17.21 -10.55 11.39
N SER A 73 -16.82 -11.04 10.22
CA SER A 73 -16.03 -12.25 10.07
C SER A 73 -14.56 -11.93 9.75
N GLU A 74 -13.74 -12.96 9.67
CA GLU A 74 -12.36 -12.87 9.17
C GLU A 74 -12.25 -12.27 7.76
N LYS A 75 -13.35 -12.24 6.97
CA LYS A 75 -13.38 -11.56 5.68
C LYS A 75 -13.16 -10.06 5.81
N TYR A 76 -13.85 -9.41 6.74
CA TYR A 76 -13.66 -7.97 6.98
C TYR A 76 -12.20 -7.66 7.34
N ARG A 77 -11.60 -8.49 8.21
CA ARG A 77 -10.19 -8.35 8.57
C ARG A 77 -9.28 -8.55 7.36
N LYS A 78 -9.55 -9.58 6.55
CA LYS A 78 -8.82 -9.85 5.30
C LYS A 78 -8.86 -8.62 4.38
N GLU A 79 -10.04 -8.07 4.10
CA GLU A 79 -10.14 -6.95 3.15
C GLU A 79 -9.46 -5.68 3.68
N MET A 80 -9.50 -5.45 5.00
CA MET A 80 -8.70 -4.37 5.61
C MET A 80 -7.19 -4.56 5.47
N VAL A 81 -6.70 -5.81 5.52
CA VAL A 81 -5.28 -6.14 5.27
C VAL A 81 -4.93 -5.93 3.79
N GLU A 82 -5.81 -6.32 2.86
CA GLU A 82 -5.63 -6.11 1.42
C GLU A 82 -5.58 -4.61 1.08
N VAL A 83 -6.46 -3.78 1.66
CA VAL A 83 -6.40 -2.30 1.56
C VAL A 83 -5.04 -1.75 2.02
N ALA A 84 -4.58 -2.15 3.22
CA ALA A 84 -3.30 -1.69 3.76
C ALA A 84 -2.12 -2.12 2.87
N ALA A 85 -2.16 -3.35 2.33
CA ALA A 85 -1.18 -3.86 1.41
C ALA A 85 -1.17 -3.05 0.09
N VAL A 86 -2.32 -2.76 -0.51
CA VAL A 86 -2.37 -1.95 -1.74
C VAL A 86 -1.86 -0.53 -1.50
N ALA A 87 -2.21 0.10 -0.37
CA ALA A 87 -1.69 1.42 -0.01
C ALA A 87 -0.15 1.41 0.12
N LEU A 88 0.42 0.38 0.78
CA LEU A 88 1.86 0.19 0.88
C LEU A 88 2.50 0.01 -0.51
N ALA A 89 1.90 -0.80 -1.39
CA ALA A 89 2.38 -1.01 -2.75
C ALA A 89 2.41 0.29 -3.57
N ALA A 90 1.35 1.10 -3.45
CA ALA A 90 1.23 2.38 -4.14
C ALA A 90 2.34 3.36 -3.72
N ILE A 91 2.62 3.47 -2.41
CA ILE A 91 3.70 4.30 -1.87
C ILE A 91 5.05 3.81 -2.39
N GLN A 92 5.34 2.51 -2.28
CA GLN A 92 6.59 1.92 -2.77
C GLN A 92 6.81 2.21 -4.25
N ASN A 93 5.76 2.09 -5.07
CA ASN A 93 5.88 2.37 -6.49
C ASN A 93 6.04 3.87 -6.79
N TYR A 94 5.37 4.74 -6.04
CA TYR A 94 5.57 6.19 -6.15
C TYR A 94 7.03 6.57 -5.86
N ASP A 95 7.58 6.10 -4.74
CA ASP A 95 8.96 6.38 -4.34
C ASP A 95 9.97 5.85 -5.38
N TYR A 96 9.74 4.62 -5.87
CA TYR A 96 10.55 4.03 -6.94
C TYR A 96 10.54 4.89 -8.22
N ARG A 97 9.35 5.31 -8.67
CA ARG A 97 9.20 6.15 -9.88
C ARG A 97 9.86 7.51 -9.70
N LYS A 98 9.72 8.11 -8.52
CA LYS A 98 10.34 9.39 -8.20
C LYS A 98 11.87 9.31 -8.21
N ALA A 99 12.44 8.32 -7.51
CA ALA A 99 13.90 8.13 -7.45
C ALA A 99 14.49 7.91 -8.85
N ARG A 100 13.81 7.12 -9.68
CA ARG A 100 14.19 6.90 -11.08
C ARG A 100 14.17 8.18 -11.91
N LEU A 101 13.09 8.96 -11.82
CA LEU A 101 12.97 10.23 -12.53
C LEU A 101 14.07 11.21 -12.11
N ASP A 102 14.35 11.31 -10.82
CA ASP A 102 15.42 12.18 -10.30
C ASP A 102 16.78 11.77 -10.89
N ALA A 103 17.09 10.47 -10.97
CA ALA A 103 18.31 9.96 -11.58
C ALA A 103 18.40 10.27 -13.09
N GLU A 104 17.32 10.09 -13.84
CA GLU A 104 17.25 10.41 -15.27
C GLU A 104 17.48 11.90 -15.53
N ILE A 105 16.91 12.79 -14.69
CA ILE A 105 17.13 14.24 -14.75
C ILE A 105 18.59 14.60 -14.49
N GLN A 106 19.24 13.98 -13.52
CA GLN A 106 20.66 14.25 -13.25
C GLN A 106 21.55 13.82 -14.42
N ALA A 107 21.33 12.62 -14.97
CA ALA A 107 22.07 12.15 -16.13
C ALA A 107 21.92 13.08 -17.34
N ALA A 108 20.70 13.58 -17.61
CA ALA A 108 20.46 14.54 -18.69
C ALA A 108 21.19 15.87 -18.48
N LYS A 109 21.21 16.39 -17.24
CA LYS A 109 21.96 17.63 -16.89
C LYS A 109 23.46 17.48 -17.12
N GLU A 110 24.03 16.32 -16.79
CA GLU A 110 25.46 16.03 -17.00
C GLU A 110 25.81 16.00 -18.50
N GLN A 111 24.97 15.35 -19.32
CA GLN A 111 25.14 15.32 -20.77
C GLN A 111 25.07 16.72 -21.41
N LEU A 112 24.14 17.56 -20.96
CA LEU A 112 24.01 18.94 -21.43
C LEU A 112 25.23 19.80 -21.05
N ARG A 113 25.75 19.65 -19.83
CA ARG A 113 26.99 20.33 -19.39
C ARG A 113 28.19 19.90 -20.23
N GLY A 114 28.34 18.59 -20.48
CA GLY A 114 29.40 18.04 -21.32
C GLY A 114 29.32 18.50 -22.79
N SER A 115 28.11 18.65 -23.32
CA SER A 115 27.87 19.12 -24.70
C SER A 115 28.13 20.62 -24.86
N SER A 116 27.71 21.44 -23.89
CA SER A 116 27.97 22.90 -23.89
C SER A 116 29.47 23.22 -23.77
N GLY A 117 30.22 22.42 -22.99
CA GLY A 117 31.68 22.58 -22.87
C GLY A 117 32.47 22.21 -24.12
N ARG A 118 31.90 21.39 -25.02
CA ARG A 118 32.54 20.96 -26.27
C ARG A 118 32.35 21.99 -27.40
N VAL A 119 31.21 22.69 -27.43
CA VAL A 119 30.91 23.75 -28.41
C VAL A 119 31.74 25.02 -28.18
N LEU A 120 32.12 25.33 -26.94
CA LEU A 120 32.92 26.52 -26.62
C LEU A 120 34.44 26.35 -26.85
N ARG A 121 34.90 25.18 -27.30
CA ARG A 121 36.32 24.86 -27.53
C ARG A 121 36.67 24.59 -29.01
N SER A 122 35.73 24.79 -29.93
CA SER A 122 35.92 24.73 -31.38
C SER A 122 35.86 26.13 -31.98
#